data_AF-A0A378TN53-F1
#
_entry.id   AF-A0A378TN53-F1
#
_cell.length_a   1.000
_cell.length_b   1.000
_cell.length_c   1.000
_cell.angle_alpha   90.00
_cell.angle_beta   90.00
_cell.angle_gamma   90.00
#
_symmetry.space_group_name_H-M   'P 1'
#
loop_
_entity.id
_entity.type
_entity.pdbx_description
1 polymer ?
#
loop_
_entity_poly.entity_id
_entity_poly.type
_entity_poly.pdbx_seq_one_letter_code
_entity_poly.pdbx_strand_id
1 'polypeptide(L)'
;MIGAWIGPVGRVIYDRRVWRPAPARIVRGSTSITVDPYRLVARETIYLKGTHARDAVLFVVPSGAARSTAQRVLDQVAAAAHPLTVTVIRDLLRLSQVVEPS
;
A
#
# COMPACT_ATOMS: atom_id res chain seq x y z
N MET A 1 -7.49 3.23 13.90
CA MET A 1 -6.30 2.40 13.56
C MET A 1 -6.76 1.17 12.78
N ILE A 2 -6.12 0.87 11.64
CA ILE A 2 -6.58 -0.16 10.69
C ILE A 2 -6.69 -1.58 11.31
N GLY A 3 -5.81 -1.89 12.28
CA GLY A 3 -5.83 -3.17 13.00
C GLY A 3 -7.09 -3.39 13.86
N ALA A 4 -7.75 -2.32 14.33
CA ALA A 4 -9.03 -2.45 15.01
C ALA A 4 -10.17 -2.78 14.03
N TRP A 5 -10.01 -2.46 12.76
CA TRP A 5 -11.04 -2.64 11.74
C TRP A 5 -10.95 -4.00 11.04
N ILE A 6 -9.73 -4.45 10.68
CA ILE A 6 -9.49 -5.74 10.01
C ILE A 6 -9.13 -6.88 10.99
N GLY A 7 -8.79 -6.56 12.23
CA GLY A 7 -8.20 -7.52 13.18
C GLY A 7 -6.71 -7.77 12.92
N PRO A 8 -6.11 -8.78 13.59
CA PRO A 8 -4.81 -9.30 13.23
C PRO A 8 -4.72 -9.63 11.72
N VAL A 9 -3.59 -9.30 11.10
CA VAL A 9 -3.32 -9.66 9.70
C VAL A 9 -2.91 -11.13 9.66
N GLY A 10 -3.68 -11.95 8.93
CA GLY A 10 -3.35 -13.37 8.70
C GLY A 10 -2.62 -13.59 7.37
N ARG A 11 -2.84 -12.71 6.39
CA ARG A 11 -2.23 -12.82 5.06
C ARG A 11 -1.86 -11.46 4.48
N VAL A 12 -0.70 -11.41 3.85
CA VAL A 12 -0.20 -10.27 3.07
C VAL A 12 -0.01 -10.75 1.63
N ILE A 13 -0.54 -10.02 0.66
CA ILE A 13 -0.38 -10.33 -0.77
C ILE A 13 0.29 -9.14 -1.44
N TYR A 14 1.30 -9.42 -2.27
CA TYR A 14 2.11 -8.41 -2.94
C TYR A 14 2.52 -8.85 -4.34
N ASP A 15 2.88 -7.89 -5.21
CA ASP A 15 3.40 -8.21 -6.55
C ASP A 15 4.93 -8.32 -6.59
N ARG A 16 5.43 -9.55 -6.73
CA ARG A 16 6.87 -9.84 -6.79
C ARG A 16 7.60 -9.23 -8.00
N ARG A 17 6.89 -8.65 -8.98
CA ARG A 17 7.50 -7.93 -10.10
C ARG A 17 8.02 -6.55 -9.71
N VAL A 18 7.49 -5.94 -8.65
CA VAL A 18 7.89 -4.60 -8.18
C VAL A 18 8.42 -4.59 -6.76
N TRP A 19 8.03 -5.55 -5.94
CA TRP A 19 8.52 -5.70 -4.58
C TRP A 19 9.64 -6.74 -4.50
N ARG A 20 10.60 -6.50 -3.60
CA ARG A 20 11.63 -7.50 -3.29
C ARG A 20 10.98 -8.78 -2.73
N PRO A 21 11.57 -9.96 -2.98
CA PRO A 21 11.09 -11.19 -2.39
C PRO A 21 10.99 -11.09 -0.87
N ALA A 22 9.84 -11.49 -0.32
CA ALA A 22 9.60 -11.60 1.10
C ALA A 22 9.62 -13.07 1.55
N PRO A 23 9.93 -13.36 2.83
CA PRO A 23 9.78 -14.71 3.37
C PRO A 23 8.31 -15.14 3.27
N ALA A 24 8.05 -16.40 2.95
CA ALA A 24 6.68 -16.90 2.77
C ALA A 24 5.81 -16.83 4.04
N ARG A 25 6.44 -16.71 5.21
CA ARG A 25 5.76 -16.60 6.51
C ARG A 25 6.53 -15.69 7.45
N ILE A 26 5.80 -14.86 8.20
CA ILE A 26 6.31 -14.03 9.28
C ILE A 26 5.60 -14.46 10.56
N VAL A 27 6.35 -14.77 11.61
CA VAL A 27 5.80 -15.13 12.92
C VAL A 27 6.01 -13.97 13.90
N ARG A 28 4.94 -13.53 14.56
CA ARG A 28 4.97 -12.47 15.56
C ARG A 28 4.14 -12.89 16.78
N GLY A 29 4.82 -13.27 17.86
CA GLY A 29 4.15 -13.87 19.02
C GLY A 29 3.45 -15.16 18.63
N SER A 30 2.17 -15.28 18.97
CA SER A 30 1.32 -16.41 18.55
C SER A 30 0.72 -16.27 17.15
N THR A 31 0.95 -15.15 16.46
CA THR A 31 0.38 -14.88 15.14
C THR A 31 1.33 -15.30 14.04
N SER A 32 0.86 -16.17 13.15
CA SER A 32 1.55 -16.53 11.90
C SER A 32 0.89 -15.79 10.73
N ILE A 33 1.69 -15.02 9.99
CA ILE A 33 1.26 -14.24 8.84
C ILE A 33 1.82 -14.89 7.57
N THR A 34 0.94 -15.33 6.68
CA THR A 34 1.36 -15.83 5.36
C THR A 34 1.63 -14.64 4.44
N VAL A 35 2.73 -14.69 3.67
CA VAL A 35 3.12 -13.63 2.74
C VAL A 35 3.22 -14.22 1.35
N ASP A 36 2.25 -13.89 0.51
CA ASP A 36 2.08 -14.52 -0.80
C ASP A 36 2.41 -13.57 -1.95
N PRO A 37 3.34 -13.96 -2.84
CA PRO A 37 3.50 -13.26 -4.10
C PRO A 37 2.33 -13.58 -5.04
N TYR A 38 1.71 -12.55 -5.62
CA TYR A 38 0.65 -12.69 -6.62
C TYR A 38 0.76 -11.60 -7.68
N ARG A 39 0.31 -11.87 -8.91
CA ARG A 39 0.29 -10.83 -9.97
C ARG A 39 -0.91 -9.91 -9.75
N LEU A 40 -0.66 -8.68 -9.33
CA LEU A 40 -1.71 -7.71 -9.01
C LEU A 40 -1.91 -6.73 -10.17
N VAL A 41 -3.16 -6.35 -10.44
CA VAL A 41 -3.48 -5.26 -11.39
C VAL A 41 -2.89 -3.94 -10.90
N ALA A 42 -2.96 -3.72 -9.58
CA ALA A 42 -2.35 -2.58 -8.90
C ALA A 42 -1.06 -3.00 -8.19
N ARG A 43 0.03 -3.20 -8.94
CA ARG A 43 1.30 -3.73 -8.41
C ARG A 43 1.93 -2.91 -7.26
N GLU A 44 1.65 -1.61 -7.17
CA GLU A 44 2.14 -0.72 -6.10
C GLU A 44 1.36 -0.86 -4.78
N THR A 45 0.39 -1.77 -4.72
CA THR A 45 -0.39 -2.02 -3.51
C THR A 45 0.05 -3.27 -2.78
N ILE A 46 -0.26 -3.29 -1.49
CA ILE A 46 -0.17 -4.44 -0.61
C ILE A 46 -1.58 -4.76 -0.14
N TYR A 47 -2.03 -6.00 -0.36
CA TYR A 47 -3.32 -6.47 0.10
C TYR A 47 -3.16 -7.17 1.44
N LEU A 48 -4.02 -6.84 2.40
CA LEU A 48 -4.04 -7.41 3.73
C LEU A 48 -5.36 -8.16 3.92
N LYS A 49 -5.27 -9.44 4.31
CA LYS A 49 -6.42 -10.17 4.83
C LYS A 49 -6.38 -10.23 6.34
N GLY A 50 -7.38 -9.63 6.96
CA GLY A 50 -7.59 -9.67 8.40
C GLY A 50 -8.38 -10.90 8.84
N THR A 51 -8.33 -11.21 10.13
CA THR A 51 -9.09 -12.33 10.70
C THR A 51 -10.59 -12.07 10.84
N HIS A 52 -11.04 -10.81 10.76
CA HIS A 52 -12.46 -10.45 10.90
C HIS A 52 -13.23 -10.44 9.56
N ALA A 53 -12.83 -11.28 8.60
CA ALA A 53 -13.41 -11.30 7.24
C ALA A 53 -13.43 -9.92 6.56
N ARG A 54 -12.49 -9.05 6.94
CA ARG A 54 -12.30 -7.72 6.38
C ARG A 54 -10.90 -7.62 5.84
N ASP A 55 -10.82 -7.04 4.65
CA ASP A 55 -9.58 -6.89 3.92
C ASP A 55 -9.26 -5.40 3.76
N ALA A 56 -7.97 -5.09 3.62
CA ALA A 56 -7.50 -3.74 3.38
C ALA A 56 -6.50 -3.72 2.22
N VAL A 57 -6.50 -2.62 1.47
CA VAL A 57 -5.53 -2.36 0.42
C VAL A 57 -4.71 -1.16 0.82
N LEU A 58 -3.39 -1.33 0.88
CA LEU A 58 -2.45 -0.26 1.13
C LEU A 58 -1.80 0.14 -0.18
N PHE A 59 -1.92 1.41 -0.58
CA PHE A 59 -1.09 1.97 -1.63
C PHE A 59 0.24 2.43 -1.01
N VAL A 60 1.37 2.04 -1.60
CA VAL A 60 2.68 2.43 -1.08
C VAL A 60 3.29 3.54 -1.93
N VAL A 61 3.56 4.68 -1.30
CA VAL A 61 4.32 5.77 -1.91
C VAL A 61 5.80 5.35 -2.01
N PRO A 62 6.43 5.43 -3.20
CA PRO A 62 7.85 5.08 -3.36
C PRO A 62 8.74 5.86 -2.41
N SER A 63 9.75 5.22 -1.82
CA SER A 63 10.69 5.87 -0.89
C SER A 63 11.53 6.97 -1.53
N GLY A 64 11.69 6.94 -2.86
CA GLY A 64 12.34 8.01 -3.63
C GLY A 64 11.45 9.18 -4.02
N ALA A 65 10.16 9.17 -3.65
CA ALA A 65 9.27 10.29 -3.90
C ALA A 65 9.74 11.52 -3.10
N ALA A 66 9.76 12.70 -3.74
CA ALA A 66 10.05 13.95 -3.04
C ALA A 66 9.08 14.15 -1.87
N ARG A 67 9.56 14.68 -0.75
CA ARG A 67 8.75 14.88 0.47
C ARG A 67 7.48 15.68 0.20
N SER A 68 7.58 16.74 -0.61
CA SER A 68 6.44 17.57 -1.03
C SER A 68 5.37 16.77 -1.79
N THR A 69 5.81 15.79 -2.59
CA THR A 69 4.93 14.90 -3.35
C THR A 69 4.22 13.92 -2.42
N ALA A 70 4.97 13.27 -1.53
CA ALA A 70 4.39 12.36 -0.54
C ALA A 70 3.37 13.08 0.36
N GLN A 71 3.70 14.29 0.83
CA GLN A 71 2.81 15.09 1.65
C GLN A 71 1.52 15.44 0.89
N ARG A 72 1.64 15.92 -0.36
CA ARG A 72 0.46 16.23 -1.19
C ARG A 72 -0.46 15.02 -1.38
N VAL A 73 0.10 13.83 -1.63
CA VAL A 73 -0.71 12.61 -1.74
C VAL A 73 -1.45 12.33 -0.44
N LEU A 74 -0.76 12.42 0.71
CA LEU A 74 -1.38 12.22 2.02
C LEU A 74 -2.48 13.25 2.30
N ASP A 75 -2.26 14.52 1.97
CA ASP A 75 -3.25 15.60 2.17
C ASP A 75 -4.49 15.36 1.30
N GLN A 76 -4.30 14.97 0.03
CA GLN A 76 -5.42 14.66 -0.87
C GLN A 76 -6.20 13.43 -0.40
N VAL A 77 -5.53 12.38 0.08
CA VAL A 77 -6.19 11.20 0.66
C VAL A 77 -6.98 11.59 1.92
N ALA A 78 -6.43 12.46 2.77
CA ALA A 78 -7.08 12.90 4.00
C ALA A 78 -8.31 13.80 3.75
N ALA A 79 -8.26 14.64 2.71
CA ALA A 79 -9.35 15.53 2.34
C ALA A 79 -10.45 14.85 1.48
N ALA A 80 -10.20 13.65 0.97
CA ALA A 80 -11.12 12.98 0.06
C ALA A 80 -12.41 12.55 0.77
N ALA A 81 -13.56 13.03 0.26
CA ALA A 81 -14.88 12.61 0.73
C ALA A 81 -15.23 11.16 0.33
N HIS A 82 -14.51 10.59 -0.64
CA HIS A 82 -14.73 9.25 -1.17
C HIS A 82 -13.39 8.51 -1.31
N PRO A 83 -13.39 7.16 -1.29
CA PRO A 83 -12.18 6.39 -1.51
C PRO A 83 -11.49 6.75 -2.82
N LEU A 84 -10.21 7.11 -2.75
CA LEU A 84 -9.41 7.36 -3.94
C LEU A 84 -9.00 6.04 -4.59
N THR A 85 -9.08 5.99 -5.93
CA THR A 85 -8.60 4.84 -6.68
C THR A 85 -7.08 4.88 -6.84
N VAL A 86 -6.48 3.72 -7.09
CA VAL A 86 -5.03 3.60 -7.36
C VAL A 86 -4.60 4.49 -8.54
N THR A 87 -5.45 4.62 -9.56
CA THR A 87 -5.16 5.47 -10.73
C THR A 87 -5.01 6.93 -10.32
N VAL A 88 -5.94 7.46 -9.53
CA VAL A 88 -5.88 8.84 -9.03
C VAL A 88 -4.61 9.07 -8.22
N ILE A 89 -4.25 8.14 -7.33
CA ILE A 89 -3.04 8.27 -6.52
C ILE A 89 -1.77 8.24 -7.40
N ARG A 90 -1.73 7.40 -8.45
CA ARG A 90 -0.61 7.38 -9.40
C ARG A 90 -0.48 8.70 -10.15
N ASP A 91 -1.58 9.32 -10.56
CA ASP A 91 -1.55 10.59 -11.28
C ASP A 91 -1.03 11.71 -10.37
N LEU A 92 -1.44 11.74 -9.10
CA LEU A 92 -0.89 12.67 -8.10
C LEU A 92 0.62 12.53 -7.92
N LEU A 93 1.15 11.30 -7.95
CA LEU A 93 2.60 11.06 -7.89
C LEU A 93 3.34 11.52 -9.15
N ARG A 94 2.70 11.44 -10.32
CA ARG A 94 3.30 11.81 -11.62
C ARG A 94 3.33 13.32 -11.85
N LEU A 95 2.29 14.04 -11.42
CA LEU A 95 2.20 15.49 -11.57
C LEU A 95 3.38 16.24 -10.90
N SER A 96 4.04 15.62 -9.93
CA SER A 96 5.21 16.20 -9.26
C SER A 96 6.56 15.89 -9.91
N GLN A 97 6.61 14.98 -10.89
CA GLN A 97 7.87 14.63 -11.57
C GLN A 97 8.22 15.63 -12.69
N VAL A 98 7.36 16.62 -12.96
CA VAL A 98 7.50 17.56 -14.09
C VAL A 98 8.19 18.88 -13.69
N VAL A 99 8.49 19.11 -12.40
CA VAL A 99 9.07 20.38 -11.93
C VAL A 99 10.37 20.13 -11.16
N GLU A 100 11.49 20.10 -11.87
CA GLU A 100 12.84 20.45 -11.41
C GLU A 100 13.69 20.75 -12.68
N PRO A 101 13.80 22.02 -13.13
CA PRO A 101 14.90 22.43 -13.99
C PRO A 101 16.14 22.70 -13.13
N SER A 102 17.28 22.18 -13.58
CA SER A 102 18.63 22.39 -13.03
C SER A 102 19.05 23.86 -13.03
#